data_AF-A0A947FBX0-F1
#
_entry.id   AF-A0A947FBX0-F1
#
_cell.length_a   1.000
_cell.length_b   1.000
_cell.length_c   1.000
_cell.angle_alpha   90.00
_cell.angle_beta   90.00
_cell.angle_gamma   90.00
#
_symmetry.space_group_name_H-M   'P 1'
#
loop_
_entity.id
_entity.type
_entity.pdbx_description
1 polymer ?
#
loop_
_entity_poly.entity_id
_entity_poly.type
_entity_poly.pdbx_seq_one_letter_code
_entity_poly.pdbx_strand_id
1 'polypeptide(L)'
;MKIYHNAELAGYAKKVVQSALDLLFPPVCHICSRHLQPATEMSCLCPSCVAEVRFLASPLCPRCGKGMDQAAGSADRHCHECLTRPPAFDSARSVVYYQPHAKELLHRLKYKSDSSAAMVIAELIGKGPCRQSVSGGDYIIPVPLFVSRLKMRGLNQSLILAKIIFPT
;
A
#
# COMPACT_ATOMS: atom_id res chain seq x y z
N MET A 1 27.07 -27.57 19.14
CA MET A 1 27.81 -26.46 18.52
C MET A 1 28.14 -26.68 17.02
N LYS A 2 27.31 -27.40 16.25
CA LYS A 2 27.44 -27.53 14.77
C LYS A 2 26.25 -26.96 13.99
N ILE A 3 25.16 -26.61 14.69
CA ILE A 3 23.91 -26.14 14.08
C ILE A 3 23.96 -24.62 13.80
N TYR A 4 24.71 -23.85 14.59
CA TYR A 4 24.85 -22.39 14.41
C TYR A 4 25.68 -22.00 13.18
N HIS A 5 26.68 -22.80 12.80
CA HIS A 5 27.59 -22.47 11.69
C HIS A 5 26.93 -22.59 10.30
N ASN A 6 25.96 -23.50 10.14
CA ASN A 6 25.21 -23.64 8.87
C ASN A 6 24.23 -22.49 8.64
N ALA A 7 23.65 -21.92 9.69
CA ALA A 7 22.77 -20.76 9.59
C ALA A 7 23.55 -19.49 9.20
N GLU A 8 24.77 -19.33 9.71
CA GLU A 8 25.65 -18.20 9.39
C GLU A 8 26.18 -18.27 7.94
N LEU A 9 26.60 -19.45 7.49
CA LEU A 9 27.05 -19.66 6.10
C LEU A 9 25.91 -19.46 5.08
N ALA A 10 24.69 -19.92 5.41
CA ALA A 10 23.52 -19.68 4.59
C ALA A 10 23.15 -18.19 4.53
N GLY A 11 23.28 -17.47 5.65
CA GLY A 11 23.07 -16.02 5.71
C GLY A 11 24.10 -15.23 4.90
N TYR A 12 25.37 -15.67 4.91
CA TYR A 12 26.45 -15.03 4.15
C TYR A 12 26.32 -15.27 2.64
N ALA A 13 26.04 -16.51 2.23
CA ALA A 13 25.77 -16.83 0.82
C ALA A 13 24.59 -16.04 0.28
N LYS A 14 23.51 -15.90 1.07
CA LYS A 14 22.34 -15.09 0.71
C LYS A 14 22.69 -13.61 0.53
N LYS A 15 23.56 -13.05 1.38
CA LYS A 15 24.04 -11.66 1.23
C LYS A 15 24.88 -11.46 -0.02
N VAL A 16 25.82 -12.37 -0.30
CA VAL A 16 26.67 -12.28 -1.51
C VAL A 16 25.83 -12.38 -2.78
N VAL A 17 24.88 -13.32 -2.83
CA VAL A 17 23.94 -13.45 -3.95
C VAL A 17 23.08 -12.19 -4.08
N GLN A 18 22.55 -11.65 -2.98
CA GLN A 18 21.76 -10.42 -3.02
C GLN A 18 22.59 -9.23 -3.52
N SER A 19 23.82 -9.06 -3.05
CA SER A 19 24.70 -7.99 -3.51
C SER A 19 25.09 -8.13 -4.98
N ALA A 20 25.28 -9.36 -5.48
CA ALA A 20 25.51 -9.61 -6.90
C ALA A 20 24.25 -9.30 -7.73
N LEU A 21 23.06 -9.66 -7.23
CA LEU A 21 21.80 -9.31 -7.86
C LEU A 21 21.55 -7.80 -7.84
N ASP A 22 21.86 -7.10 -6.76
CA ASP A 22 21.72 -5.65 -6.65
C ASP A 22 22.72 -4.91 -7.57
N LEU A 23 23.84 -5.54 -7.93
CA LEU A 23 24.78 -5.00 -8.92
C LEU A 23 24.23 -5.12 -10.36
N LEU A 24 23.60 -6.25 -10.68
CA LEU A 24 23.04 -6.52 -12.00
C LEU A 24 21.64 -5.91 -12.21
N PHE A 25 20.85 -5.85 -11.14
CA PHE A 25 19.47 -5.38 -11.07
C PHE A 25 19.32 -4.41 -9.89
N PRO A 26 19.93 -3.21 -9.99
CA PRO A 26 19.93 -2.29 -8.88
C PRO A 26 18.50 -1.86 -8.53
N PRO A 27 18.13 -1.80 -7.25
CA PRO A 27 16.80 -1.40 -6.84
C PRO A 27 16.57 0.05 -7.28
N VAL A 28 15.45 0.31 -7.94
CA VAL A 28 15.06 1.64 -8.42
C VAL A 28 13.74 2.09 -7.82
N CYS A 29 13.63 3.38 -7.56
CA CYS A 29 12.39 4.00 -7.12
C CYS A 29 11.29 3.75 -8.15
N HIS A 30 10.15 3.26 -7.69
CA HIS A 30 9.01 2.95 -8.54
C HIS A 30 8.35 4.15 -9.23
N ILE A 31 8.68 5.37 -8.82
CA ILE A 31 8.12 6.60 -9.37
C ILE A 31 9.14 7.34 -10.24
N CYS A 32 10.32 7.66 -9.69
CA CYS A 32 11.33 8.47 -10.39
C CYS A 32 12.48 7.66 -11.00
N SER A 33 12.50 6.34 -10.83
CA SER A 33 13.55 5.43 -11.34
C SER A 33 14.97 5.70 -10.82
N ARG A 34 15.15 6.56 -9.81
CA ARG A 34 16.45 6.75 -9.15
C ARG A 34 16.87 5.48 -8.41
N HIS A 35 18.17 5.15 -8.46
CA HIS A 35 18.76 4.07 -7.65
C HIS A 35 18.48 4.29 -6.16
N LEU A 36 18.01 3.23 -5.51
CA LEU A 36 17.81 3.16 -4.07
C LEU A 36 19.07 2.57 -3.43
N GLN A 37 19.39 3.04 -2.23
CA GLN A 37 20.40 2.36 -1.43
C GLN A 37 19.77 1.10 -0.81
N PRO A 38 20.49 -0.03 -0.77
CA PRO A 38 20.02 -1.29 -0.22
C PRO A 38 19.91 -1.19 1.31
N ALA A 39 18.84 -0.55 1.81
CA ALA A 39 18.37 -0.51 3.21
C ALA A 39 17.30 0.58 3.48
N THR A 40 16.90 1.40 2.51
CA THR A 40 15.99 2.53 2.81
C THR A 40 14.54 2.08 3.04
N GLU A 41 13.93 2.57 4.11
CA GLU A 41 12.55 2.30 4.51
C GLU A 41 11.55 2.72 3.40
N MET A 42 10.49 1.94 3.25
CA MET A 42 9.67 1.80 2.04
C MET A 42 10.42 1.18 0.87
N SER A 43 10.42 -0.16 0.85
CA SER A 43 11.29 -1.05 0.06
C SER A 43 11.48 -0.74 -1.44
N CYS A 44 10.66 0.12 -2.05
CA CYS A 44 10.85 0.55 -3.44
C CYS A 44 10.53 2.04 -3.73
N LEU A 45 10.59 2.95 -2.75
CA LEU A 45 10.45 4.39 -2.97
C LEU A 45 11.62 5.18 -2.37
N CYS A 46 12.12 6.19 -3.10
CA CYS A 46 13.12 7.09 -2.55
C CYS A 46 12.47 8.12 -1.59
N PRO A 47 13.24 8.69 -0.64
CA PRO A 47 12.70 9.62 0.36
C PRO A 47 11.96 10.82 -0.24
N SER A 48 12.45 11.37 -1.36
CA SER A 48 11.78 12.49 -2.03
C SER A 48 10.42 12.08 -2.58
N CYS A 49 10.30 10.89 -3.19
CA CYS A 49 9.01 10.41 -3.70
C CYS A 49 8.05 10.02 -2.57
N VAL A 50 8.57 9.54 -1.42
CA VAL A 50 7.75 9.30 -0.23
C VAL A 50 7.20 10.63 0.31
N ALA A 51 8.01 11.68 0.39
CA ALA A 51 7.59 12.99 0.88
C ALA A 51 6.49 13.63 0.01
N GLU A 52 6.49 13.33 -1.29
CA GLU A 52 5.44 13.78 -2.20
C GLU A 52 4.11 13.03 -2.03
N VAL A 53 4.07 11.89 -1.32
CA VAL A 53 2.82 11.17 -1.03
C VAL A 53 2.04 11.89 0.08
N ARG A 54 0.87 12.44 -0.29
CA ARG A 54 -0.02 13.15 0.62
C ARG A 54 -1.01 12.18 1.24
N PHE A 55 -0.83 11.93 2.52
CA PHE A 55 -1.75 11.12 3.33
C PHE A 55 -3.05 11.89 3.61
N LEU A 56 -4.17 11.18 3.67
CA LEU A 56 -5.40 11.70 4.25
C LEU A 56 -5.24 11.70 5.77
N ALA A 57 -5.46 12.86 6.37
CA ALA A 57 -5.41 13.07 7.80
C ALA A 57 -6.72 13.65 8.30
N SER A 58 -7.01 13.44 9.59
CA SER A 58 -8.20 13.96 10.24
C SER A 58 -8.28 15.50 10.18
N PRO A 59 -9.51 16.06 10.16
CA PRO A 59 -10.79 15.38 10.29
C PRO A 59 -11.27 14.73 8.99
N LEU A 60 -11.74 13.48 9.09
CA LEU A 60 -12.33 12.72 7.99
C LEU A 60 -13.79 12.40 8.34
N CYS A 61 -14.69 12.43 7.36
CA CYS A 61 -16.07 11.97 7.57
C CYS A 61 -16.05 10.50 8.06
N PRO A 62 -16.70 10.17 9.20
CA PRO A 62 -16.63 8.82 9.76
C PRO A 62 -17.28 7.77 8.85
N ARG A 63 -18.24 8.18 8.01
CA ARG A 63 -18.87 7.32 7.01
C ARG A 63 -18.04 7.20 5.72
N CYS A 64 -17.93 8.25 4.90
CA CYS A 64 -17.27 8.11 3.59
C CYS A 64 -15.75 8.32 3.58
N GLY A 65 -15.15 8.79 4.67
CA GLY A 65 -13.71 9.06 4.75
C GLY A 65 -13.24 10.31 4.00
N LYS A 66 -14.17 11.15 3.51
CA LYS A 66 -13.85 12.43 2.85
C LYS A 66 -13.14 13.37 3.83
N GLY A 67 -12.03 13.98 3.40
CA GLY A 67 -11.34 15.03 4.18
C GLY A 67 -12.24 16.23 4.40
N MET A 68 -12.22 16.77 5.62
CA MET A 68 -13.03 17.89 6.04
C MET A 68 -12.16 19.05 6.53
N ASP A 69 -12.69 20.26 6.45
CA ASP A 69 -12.02 21.45 6.94
C ASP A 69 -12.04 21.47 8.47
N GLN A 70 -10.89 21.76 9.10
CA GLN A 70 -10.78 21.81 10.57
C GLN A 70 -11.69 22.88 11.19
N ALA A 71 -12.00 23.94 10.44
CA ALA A 71 -12.88 25.02 10.89
C ALA A 71 -14.36 24.59 11.00
N ALA A 72 -14.76 23.43 10.46
CA ALA A 72 -16.16 23.02 10.32
C ALA A 72 -16.74 22.24 11.53
N GLY A 73 -16.00 22.10 12.63
CA GLY A 73 -16.46 21.48 13.88
C GLY A 73 -15.76 20.15 14.24
N SER A 74 -16.41 19.35 15.09
CA SER A 74 -15.84 18.13 15.70
C SER A 74 -15.44 17.05 14.69
N ALA A 75 -14.47 16.21 15.07
CA ALA A 75 -13.93 15.14 14.23
C ALA A 75 -14.95 14.07 13.80
N ASP A 76 -16.06 13.93 14.53
CA ASP A 76 -17.09 12.90 14.28
C ASP A 76 -18.24 13.36 13.38
N ARG A 77 -18.10 14.53 12.77
CA ARG A 77 -19.15 15.09 11.91
C ARG A 77 -19.25 14.33 10.58
N HIS A 78 -20.48 14.04 10.15
CA HIS A 78 -20.74 13.57 8.80
C HIS A 78 -20.67 14.73 7.78
N CYS A 79 -20.06 14.48 6.62
CA CYS A 79 -20.08 15.45 5.54
C CYS A 79 -21.51 15.64 4.98
N HIS A 80 -21.76 16.77 4.31
CA HIS A 80 -23.08 17.11 3.77
C HIS A 80 -23.67 15.99 2.90
N GLU A 81 -22.87 15.38 2.03
CA GLU A 81 -23.34 14.33 1.11
C GLU A 81 -23.74 13.05 1.83
N CYS A 82 -23.06 12.68 2.91
CA CYS A 82 -23.48 11.53 3.74
C CYS A 82 -24.76 11.81 4.54
N LEU A 83 -25.05 13.07 4.86
CA LEU A 83 -26.29 13.46 5.54
C LEU A 83 -27.48 13.49 4.58
N THR A 84 -27.28 13.99 3.35
CA THR A 84 -28.37 14.14 2.37
C THR A 84 -28.64 12.87 1.57
N ARG A 85 -27.60 12.10 1.26
CA ARG A 85 -27.69 10.84 0.53
C ARG A 85 -26.75 9.81 1.15
N PRO A 86 -27.15 9.20 2.28
CA PRO A 86 -26.31 8.22 2.95
C PRO A 86 -25.98 7.05 2.02
N PRO A 87 -24.69 6.68 1.89
CA PRO A 87 -24.30 5.49 1.13
C PRO A 87 -24.73 4.21 1.85
N ALA A 88 -24.80 3.09 1.11
CA ALA A 88 -25.19 1.77 1.60
C ALA A 88 -24.10 1.03 2.39
N PHE A 89 -23.04 1.73 2.84
CA PHE A 89 -21.95 1.18 3.64
C PHE A 89 -21.81 1.96 4.95
N ASP A 90 -21.32 1.30 5.99
CA ASP A 90 -21.11 1.92 7.31
C ASP A 90 -19.87 2.82 7.32
N SER A 91 -18.78 2.37 6.70
CA SER A 91 -17.57 3.16 6.57
C SER A 91 -16.75 2.85 5.31
N ALA A 92 -16.05 3.87 4.82
CA ALA A 92 -15.04 3.77 3.76
C ALA A 92 -13.82 4.62 4.13
N ARG A 93 -12.62 4.15 3.79
CA ARG A 93 -11.36 4.85 4.08
C ARG A 93 -10.41 4.85 2.89
N SER A 94 -9.72 5.96 2.72
CA SER A 94 -8.56 6.09 1.85
C SER A 94 -7.36 6.53 2.69
N VAL A 95 -6.18 6.13 2.24
CA VAL A 95 -4.90 6.40 2.91
C VAL A 95 -4.26 7.67 2.37
N VAL A 96 -4.38 7.89 1.07
CA VAL A 96 -3.67 8.94 0.34
C VAL A 96 -4.61 9.65 -0.64
N TYR A 97 -4.29 10.91 -0.93
CA TYR A 97 -4.98 11.65 -1.98
C TYR A 97 -4.64 11.07 -3.35
N TYR A 98 -5.60 11.05 -4.26
CA TYR A 98 -5.37 10.60 -5.62
C TYR A 98 -4.63 11.67 -6.42
N GLN A 99 -3.31 11.57 -6.43
CA GLN A 99 -2.38 12.53 -7.01
C GLN A 99 -1.28 11.80 -7.83
N PRO A 100 -0.41 12.48 -8.58
CA PRO A 100 0.49 11.85 -9.55
C PRO A 100 1.30 10.66 -9.01
N HIS A 101 1.92 10.80 -7.84
CA HIS A 101 2.72 9.74 -7.20
C HIS A 101 1.88 8.51 -6.83
N ALA A 102 0.73 8.71 -6.18
CA ALA A 102 -0.20 7.63 -5.84
C ALA A 102 -0.81 6.98 -7.10
N LYS A 103 -1.08 7.79 -8.12
CA LYS A 103 -1.60 7.33 -9.41
C LYS A 103 -0.60 6.42 -10.12
N GLU A 104 0.69 6.76 -10.16
CA GLU A 104 1.70 5.91 -10.80
C GLU A 104 1.81 4.55 -10.10
N LEU A 105 1.85 4.52 -8.76
CA LEU A 105 1.86 3.26 -8.00
C LEU A 105 0.64 2.38 -8.33
N LEU A 106 -0.56 2.99 -8.34
CA LEU A 106 -1.79 2.29 -8.71
C LEU A 106 -1.76 1.82 -10.17
N HIS A 107 -1.15 2.59 -11.08
CA HIS A 107 -1.04 2.25 -12.49
C HIS A 107 -0.09 1.05 -12.71
N ARG A 108 1.06 1.03 -12.02
CA ARG A 108 2.00 -0.11 -12.03
C ARG A 108 1.31 -1.39 -11.57
N LEU A 109 0.55 -1.33 -10.47
CA LEU A 109 -0.20 -2.48 -9.96
C LEU A 109 -1.36 -2.93 -10.89
N LYS A 110 -2.10 -1.99 -11.49
CA LYS A 110 -3.26 -2.30 -12.33
C LYS A 110 -2.91 -2.79 -13.74
N TYR A 111 -1.80 -2.32 -14.31
CA TYR A 111 -1.52 -2.48 -15.74
C TYR A 111 -0.15 -3.07 -16.07
N LYS A 112 0.83 -3.00 -15.17
CA LYS A 112 2.18 -3.57 -15.40
C LYS A 112 2.41 -4.90 -14.69
N SER A 113 1.36 -5.46 -14.06
CA SER A 113 1.42 -6.69 -13.24
C SER A 113 2.57 -6.70 -12.22
N ASP A 114 2.91 -5.51 -11.73
CA ASP A 114 4.05 -5.31 -10.86
C ASP A 114 3.65 -5.57 -9.40
N SER A 115 3.99 -6.77 -8.91
CA SER A 115 3.74 -7.18 -7.52
C SER A 115 4.57 -6.39 -6.51
N SER A 116 5.73 -5.85 -6.90
CA SER A 116 6.54 -5.01 -6.01
C SER A 116 5.84 -3.68 -5.69
N ALA A 117 5.03 -3.16 -6.62
CA ALA A 117 4.15 -2.02 -6.34
C ALA A 117 3.08 -2.35 -5.28
N ALA A 118 2.63 -3.60 -5.17
CA ALA A 118 1.68 -4.01 -4.14
C ALA A 118 2.28 -3.89 -2.74
N MET A 119 3.57 -4.21 -2.57
CA MET A 119 4.28 -4.06 -1.30
C MET A 119 4.36 -2.60 -0.86
N VAL A 120 4.73 -1.70 -1.79
CA VAL A 120 4.76 -0.26 -1.52
C VAL A 120 3.37 0.26 -1.13
N ILE A 121 2.34 -0.13 -1.87
CA ILE A 121 0.96 0.29 -1.58
C ILE A 121 0.50 -0.24 -0.21
N ALA A 122 0.81 -1.49 0.12
CA ALA A 122 0.47 -2.07 1.41
C ALA A 122 1.19 -1.37 2.58
N GLU A 123 2.46 -1.00 2.40
CA GLU A 123 3.20 -0.24 3.42
C GLU A 123 2.63 1.17 3.61
N LEU A 124 2.26 1.85 2.52
CA LEU A 124 1.52 3.11 2.60
C LEU A 124 0.21 2.94 3.39
N ILE A 125 -0.55 1.87 3.08
CA ILE A 125 -1.80 1.56 3.80
C ILE A 125 -1.55 1.30 5.28
N GLY A 126 -0.49 0.58 5.63
CA GLY A 126 -0.09 0.30 7.01
C GLY A 126 0.29 1.55 7.82
N LYS A 127 0.75 2.62 7.15
CA LYS A 127 1.05 3.92 7.78
C LYS A 127 -0.18 4.80 7.99
N GLY A 128 -1.29 4.54 7.29
CA GLY A 128 -2.51 5.33 7.39
C GLY A 128 -3.52 4.80 8.43
N PRO A 129 -4.59 5.57 8.73
CA PRO A 129 -5.62 5.21 9.71
C PRO A 129 -6.54 4.06 9.23
N CYS A 130 -6.29 3.52 8.03
CA CYS A 130 -7.15 2.53 7.42
C CYS A 130 -7.14 1.23 8.20
N ARG A 131 -5.99 0.77 8.70
CA ARG A 131 -5.91 -0.50 9.42
C ARG A 131 -6.78 -0.50 10.68
N GLN A 132 -6.74 0.57 11.47
CA GLN A 132 -7.58 0.69 12.67
C GLN A 132 -9.07 0.75 12.34
N SER A 133 -9.43 1.29 11.18
CA SER A 133 -10.83 1.40 10.76
C SER A 133 -11.47 0.05 10.40
N VAL A 134 -10.68 -1.00 10.15
CA VAL A 134 -11.20 -2.33 9.73
C VAL A 134 -11.11 -3.38 10.86
N SER A 135 -10.62 -3.01 12.03
CA SER A 135 -10.30 -3.93 13.14
C SER A 135 -11.46 -4.74 13.71
N GLY A 136 -12.70 -4.41 13.35
CA GLY A 136 -13.91 -5.07 13.88
C GLY A 136 -14.61 -6.01 12.89
N GLY A 137 -14.04 -6.27 11.72
CA GLY A 137 -14.66 -7.15 10.72
C GLY A 137 -14.27 -8.63 10.91
N ASP A 138 -15.24 -9.54 10.76
CA ASP A 138 -15.01 -10.99 10.82
C ASP A 138 -14.34 -11.54 9.55
N TYR A 139 -14.59 -10.90 8.40
CA TYR A 139 -14.15 -11.36 7.09
C TYR A 139 -13.56 -10.24 6.25
N ILE A 140 -12.60 -10.61 5.41
CA ILE A 140 -11.99 -9.73 4.43
C ILE A 140 -12.27 -10.28 3.04
N ILE A 141 -13.11 -9.56 2.29
CA ILE A 141 -13.56 -9.97 0.97
C ILE A 141 -12.93 -9.02 -0.06
N PRO A 142 -11.88 -9.44 -0.78
CA PRO A 142 -11.33 -8.64 -1.86
C PRO A 142 -12.31 -8.59 -3.04
N VAL A 143 -12.45 -7.42 -3.64
CA VAL A 143 -13.34 -7.23 -4.80
C VAL A 143 -12.90 -8.19 -5.93
N PRO A 144 -13.82 -9.01 -6.48
CA PRO A 144 -13.47 -9.97 -7.52
C PRO A 144 -13.14 -9.26 -8.83
N LEU A 145 -12.23 -9.86 -9.60
CA LEU A 145 -11.92 -9.43 -10.95
C LEU A 145 -12.56 -10.41 -11.95
N PHE A 146 -13.20 -9.89 -12.98
CA PHE A 146 -13.81 -10.72 -14.02
C PHE A 146 -12.76 -11.63 -14.70
N VAL A 147 -13.15 -12.85 -15.08
CA VAL A 147 -12.23 -13.92 -15.52
C VAL A 147 -11.34 -13.49 -16.69
N SER A 148 -11.88 -12.80 -17.69
CA SER A 148 -11.08 -12.30 -18.82
C SER A 148 -10.01 -11.29 -18.39
N ARG A 149 -10.34 -10.41 -17.44
CA ARG A 149 -9.39 -9.44 -16.86
C ARG A 149 -8.35 -10.12 -15.98
N LEU A 150 -8.73 -11.17 -15.25
CA LEU A 150 -7.77 -11.97 -14.47
C LEU A 150 -6.77 -12.68 -15.39
N LYS A 151 -7.23 -13.27 -16.50
CA LYS A 151 -6.34 -13.88 -17.50
C LYS A 151 -5.36 -12.86 -18.11
N MET A 152 -5.83 -11.66 -18.45
CA MET A 152 -4.97 -10.61 -19.02
C MET A 152 -3.95 -10.06 -18.03
N ARG A 153 -4.34 -9.89 -16.76
CA ARG A 153 -3.49 -9.24 -15.75
C ARG A 153 -2.65 -10.22 -14.93
N GLY A 154 -2.96 -11.51 -14.98
CA GLY A 154 -2.29 -12.58 -14.23
C GLY A 154 -2.58 -12.59 -12.72
N LEU A 155 -3.14 -11.51 -12.16
CA LEU A 155 -3.38 -11.35 -10.73
C LEU A 155 -4.62 -10.50 -10.40
N ASN A 156 -5.25 -10.82 -9.27
CA ASN A 156 -6.26 -9.96 -8.63
C ASN A 156 -5.55 -9.03 -7.63
N GLN A 157 -5.50 -7.73 -7.97
CA GLN A 157 -4.82 -6.70 -7.19
C GLN A 157 -5.40 -6.58 -5.78
N SER A 158 -6.72 -6.61 -5.65
CA SER A 158 -7.41 -6.52 -4.36
C SER A 158 -7.10 -7.72 -3.49
N LEU A 159 -7.00 -8.92 -4.08
CA LEU A 159 -6.63 -10.14 -3.34
C LEU A 159 -5.18 -10.09 -2.83
N ILE A 160 -4.23 -9.64 -3.67
CA ILE A 160 -2.83 -9.50 -3.25
C ILE A 160 -2.72 -8.49 -2.10
N LEU A 161 -3.34 -7.31 -2.25
CA LEU A 161 -3.32 -6.30 -1.19
C LEU A 161 -3.96 -6.82 0.10
N ALA A 162 -5.10 -7.50 0.02
CA ALA A 162 -5.76 -8.09 1.19
C ALA A 162 -4.83 -9.05 1.93
N LYS A 163 -4.13 -9.95 1.22
CA LYS A 163 -3.17 -10.89 1.81
C LYS A 163 -1.98 -10.21 2.49
N ILE A 164 -1.48 -9.10 1.94
CA ILE A 164 -0.33 -8.39 2.52
C ILE A 164 -0.75 -7.56 3.74
N ILE A 165 -1.89 -6.87 3.67
CA ILE A 165 -2.35 -5.94 4.72
C ILE A 165 -2.94 -6.70 5.90
N PHE A 166 -3.60 -7.82 5.64
CA PHE A 166 -4.29 -8.64 6.63
C PHE A 166 -3.81 -10.09 6.54
N PRO A 167 -2.57 -10.36 6.98
CA PRO A 167 -2.06 -11.72 7.04
C PRO A 167 -2.87 -12.52 8.06
N THR A 168 -3.40 -13.66 7.62
CA THR A 168 -4.03 -14.70 8.46
C THR A 168 -2.99 -15.51 9.21
#